data_AF-A0A963BY64-F1
#
_entry.id   AF-A0A963BY64-F1
#
_cell.length_a   1.000
_cell.length_b   1.000
_cell.length_c   1.000
_cell.angle_alpha   90.00
_cell.angle_beta   90.00
_cell.angle_gamma   90.00
#
_symmetry.space_group_name_H-M   'P 1'
#
loop_
_entity.id
_entity.type
_entity.pdbx_description
1 polymer ?
#
loop_
_entity_poly.entity_id
_entity_poly.type
_entity_poly.pdbx_seq_one_letter_code
_entity_poly.pdbx_strand_id
1 'polypeptide(L)'
;MDALKIGSHTLRSRLLVGTGKYRDFDETRAATEASGAEIVTVAIRRSNIGQDPSQPNLLDVLPPDRFTILPNTAGCYSATDAVRTLQLARELLDGHALVKLEVLGDERTLFPNMPETLKAAETLVADGFEVMVYCSDDPVQARMLEDIGCVAVMPLASLIG
;
A
#
# COMPACT_ATOMS: atom_id res chain seq x y z
N MET A 1 -20.46 -7.43 14.89
CA MET A 1 -19.93 -7.39 13.52
C MET A 1 -18.60 -8.09 13.51
N ASP A 2 -18.30 -8.81 12.44
CA ASP A 2 -17.04 -9.55 12.24
C ASP A 2 -15.95 -8.61 11.71
N ALA A 3 -15.10 -8.12 12.62
CA ALA A 3 -14.05 -7.15 12.32
C ALA A 3 -12.90 -7.79 11.52
N LEU A 4 -12.35 -7.04 10.56
CA LEU A 4 -11.17 -7.42 9.79
C LEU A 4 -9.91 -7.05 10.58
N LYS A 5 -9.02 -8.02 10.83
CA LYS A 5 -7.71 -7.79 11.47
C LYS A 5 -6.61 -7.90 10.42
N ILE A 6 -5.75 -6.89 10.35
CA ILE A 6 -4.57 -6.85 9.48
C ILE A 6 -3.40 -6.33 10.32
N GLY A 7 -2.42 -7.19 10.59
CA GLY A 7 -1.33 -6.85 11.50
C GLY A 7 -1.86 -6.36 12.85
N SER A 8 -1.43 -5.18 13.28
CA SER A 8 -1.91 -4.52 14.49
C SER A 8 -3.23 -3.76 14.33
N HIS A 9 -3.76 -3.64 13.11
CA HIS A 9 -4.94 -2.87 12.80
C HIS A 9 -6.23 -3.71 12.86
N THR A 10 -7.29 -3.15 13.44
CA THR A 10 -8.65 -3.72 13.44
C THR A 10 -9.60 -2.77 12.73
N LEU A 11 -10.20 -3.24 11.64
CA LEU A 11 -11.07 -2.49 10.75
C LEU A 11 -12.48 -3.08 10.77
N ARG A 12 -13.50 -2.23 10.60
CA ARG A 12 -14.90 -2.62 10.42
C ARG A 12 -15.23 -2.77 8.95
N SER A 13 -14.71 -1.87 8.12
CA SER A 13 -14.85 -1.90 6.67
C SER A 13 -13.89 -2.92 6.05
N ARG A 14 -14.37 -3.63 5.03
CA ARG A 14 -13.59 -4.56 4.21
C ARG A 14 -13.27 -3.99 2.82
N LEU A 15 -13.65 -2.74 2.59
CA LEU A 15 -13.37 -2.01 1.36
C LEU A 15 -12.16 -1.11 1.58
N LEU A 16 -11.08 -1.40 0.87
CA LEU A 16 -9.88 -0.57 0.76
C LEU A 16 -10.02 0.27 -0.51
N VAL A 17 -9.65 1.55 -0.46
CA VAL A 17 -9.69 2.43 -1.64
C VAL A 17 -8.34 3.07 -1.89
N GLY A 18 -8.03 3.32 -3.17
CA GLY A 18 -6.83 4.06 -3.58
C GLY A 18 -7.14 5.49 -3.98
N THR A 19 -6.13 6.37 -3.98
CA THR A 19 -6.32 7.82 -4.22
C THR A 19 -5.87 8.30 -5.60
N GLY A 20 -5.27 7.44 -6.42
CA GLY A 20 -4.49 7.87 -7.60
C GLY A 20 -5.26 8.23 -8.87
N LYS A 21 -6.60 8.25 -8.86
CA LYS A 21 -7.42 8.41 -10.09
C LYS A 21 -8.55 9.45 -10.01
N TYR A 22 -8.71 10.10 -8.86
CA TYR A 22 -9.66 11.20 -8.73
C TYR A 22 -9.13 12.46 -9.40
N ARG A 23 -10.04 13.35 -9.79
CA ARG A 23 -9.75 14.62 -10.44
C ARG A 23 -8.99 15.57 -9.54
N ASP A 24 -9.37 15.60 -8.27
CA ASP A 24 -8.82 16.49 -7.24
C ASP A 24 -9.02 15.89 -5.83
N PHE A 25 -8.54 16.61 -4.81
CA PHE A 25 -8.59 16.18 -3.42
C PHE A 25 -10.00 16.27 -2.80
N ASP A 26 -10.85 17.16 -3.30
CA ASP A 26 -12.24 17.24 -2.86
C ASP A 26 -13.02 16.00 -3.32
N GLU A 27 -12.85 15.60 -4.59
CA GLU A 27 -13.43 14.36 -5.12
C GLU A 27 -12.85 13.13 -4.41
N THR A 28 -11.54 13.12 -4.14
CA THR A 28 -10.87 12.04 -3.37
C THR A 28 -11.50 11.86 -1.99
N ARG A 29 -11.70 12.96 -1.25
CA ARG A 29 -12.31 12.95 0.07
C ARG A 29 -13.76 12.48 0.00
N ALA A 30 -14.56 13.08 -0.87
CA ALA A 30 -15.98 12.75 -1.00
C ALA A 30 -16.20 11.27 -1.37
N ALA A 31 -15.41 10.73 -2.30
CA ALA A 31 -15.50 9.32 -2.70
C ALA A 31 -15.07 8.38 -1.56
N THR A 32 -13.99 8.71 -0.85
CA THR A 32 -13.51 7.91 0.29
C THR A 32 -14.55 7.88 1.41
N GLU A 33 -15.10 9.04 1.79
CA GLU A 33 -16.14 9.14 2.82
C GLU A 33 -17.41 8.36 2.41
N ALA A 34 -17.86 8.50 1.16
CA ALA A 34 -19.04 7.78 0.65
C ALA A 34 -18.85 6.26 0.61
N SER A 35 -17.62 5.79 0.38
CA SER A 35 -17.30 4.35 0.35
C SER A 35 -17.35 3.68 1.73
N GLY A 36 -17.22 4.45 2.81
CA GLY A 36 -17.06 3.92 4.17
C GLY A 36 -15.74 3.18 4.37
N ALA A 37 -14.73 3.40 3.52
CA ALA A 37 -13.39 2.86 3.70
C ALA A 37 -12.72 3.47 4.93
N GLU A 38 -12.05 2.62 5.71
CA GLU A 38 -11.26 3.03 6.88
C GLU A 38 -9.76 3.03 6.58
N ILE A 39 -9.35 2.46 5.44
CA ILE A 39 -7.97 2.29 5.02
C ILE A 39 -7.82 2.72 3.56
N VAL A 40 -6.82 3.58 3.31
CA VAL A 40 -6.63 4.27 2.03
C VAL A 40 -5.20 4.12 1.52
N THR A 41 -5.02 3.71 0.27
CA THR A 41 -3.68 3.51 -0.28
C THR A 41 -3.12 4.78 -0.89
N VAL A 42 -1.85 5.09 -0.60
CA VAL A 42 -1.17 6.31 -1.11
C VAL A 42 0.13 5.96 -1.82
N ALA A 43 0.28 6.41 -3.07
CA ALA A 43 1.49 6.17 -3.85
C ALA A 43 2.57 7.20 -3.51
N ILE A 44 3.59 6.79 -2.75
CA ILE A 44 4.63 7.69 -2.19
C ILE A 44 5.40 8.44 -3.27
N ARG A 45 5.59 7.84 -4.44
CA ARG A 45 6.30 8.47 -5.57
C ARG A 45 5.44 9.46 -6.37
N ARG A 46 4.12 9.51 -6.13
CA ARG A 46 3.16 10.27 -6.96
C ARG A 46 2.29 11.25 -6.18
N SER A 47 2.14 11.06 -4.87
CA SER A 47 1.29 11.89 -4.01
C SER A 47 2.15 12.64 -2.99
N ASN A 48 1.89 13.93 -2.82
CA ASN A 48 2.49 14.69 -1.73
C ASN A 48 1.79 14.37 -0.41
N ILE A 49 2.56 13.89 0.57
CA ILE A 49 2.11 13.63 1.94
C ILE A 49 2.92 14.43 2.99
N GLY A 50 3.66 15.45 2.55
CA GLY A 50 4.49 16.29 3.42
C GLY A 50 5.94 16.43 2.94
N GLN A 51 6.36 15.68 1.91
CA GLN A 51 7.71 15.80 1.38
C GLN A 51 7.98 17.13 0.64
N ASP A 52 6.95 17.80 0.13
CA ASP A 52 7.03 19.12 -0.51
C ASP A 52 6.01 20.09 0.11
N PRO A 53 6.44 21.07 0.94
CA PRO A 53 5.55 22.05 1.57
C PRO A 53 4.85 23.00 0.59
N SER A 54 5.32 23.08 -0.67
CA SER A 54 4.75 23.98 -1.68
C SER A 54 3.59 23.37 -2.47
N GLN A 55 3.33 22.07 -2.28
CA GLN A 55 2.27 21.35 -2.97
C GLN A 55 1.13 20.97 -2.02
N PRO A 56 -0.11 20.81 -2.53
CA PRO A 56 -1.22 20.29 -1.74
C PRO A 56 -0.85 18.96 -1.08
N ASN A 57 -1.17 18.80 0.21
CA ASN A 57 -0.89 17.58 0.96
C ASN A 57 -2.15 16.70 1.01
N LEU A 58 -2.03 15.43 0.59
CA LEU A 58 -3.15 14.49 0.63
C LEU A 58 -3.64 14.21 2.05
N LEU A 59 -2.76 14.28 3.04
CA LEU A 59 -3.12 14.05 4.45
C LEU A 59 -3.99 15.18 5.02
N ASP A 60 -4.05 16.34 4.38
CA ASP A 60 -4.97 17.42 4.80
C ASP A 60 -6.44 17.06 4.52
N VAL A 61 -6.70 16.25 3.48
CA VAL A 61 -8.04 15.82 3.11
C VAL A 61 -8.39 14.40 3.57
N LEU A 62 -7.37 13.57 3.84
CA LEU A 62 -7.49 12.23 4.39
C LEU A 62 -6.59 12.12 5.64
N PRO A 63 -7.02 12.69 6.79
CA PRO A 63 -6.14 12.80 7.94
C PRO A 63 -5.93 11.45 8.65
N PRO A 64 -4.71 11.14 9.12
CA PRO A 64 -4.38 9.85 9.75
C PRO A 64 -5.13 9.52 11.05
N ASP A 65 -5.74 10.52 11.70
CA ASP A 65 -6.58 10.32 12.89
C ASP A 65 -7.95 9.72 12.55
N ARG A 66 -8.38 9.82 11.28
CA ARG A 66 -9.64 9.28 10.76
C ARG A 66 -9.44 8.08 9.85
N PHE A 67 -8.33 8.02 9.12
CA PHE A 67 -8.05 6.97 8.14
C PHE A 67 -6.74 6.26 8.44
N THR A 68 -6.72 4.94 8.26
CA THR A 68 -5.47 4.17 8.20
C THR A 68 -4.81 4.43 6.85
N ILE A 69 -3.70 5.14 6.84
CA ILE A 69 -2.93 5.42 5.62
C ILE A 69 -2.09 4.20 5.27
N LEU A 70 -2.23 3.69 4.04
CA LEU A 70 -1.48 2.54 3.54
C LEU A 70 -0.51 3.00 2.44
N PRO A 71 0.71 3.44 2.79
CA PRO A 71 1.71 3.85 1.81
C PRO A 71 2.10 2.67 0.91
N ASN A 72 2.29 2.93 -0.38
CA ASN A 72 2.63 1.90 -1.36
C ASN A 72 3.76 2.28 -2.30
N THR A 73 4.30 1.25 -2.95
CA THR A 73 5.44 1.32 -3.88
C THR A 73 5.01 1.34 -5.35
N ALA A 74 3.83 1.88 -5.67
CA ALA A 74 3.37 1.95 -7.05
C ALA A 74 4.42 2.63 -7.95
N GLY A 75 4.78 1.94 -9.04
CA GLY A 75 5.84 2.36 -9.96
C GLY A 75 7.26 1.96 -9.53
N CYS A 76 7.43 1.07 -8.57
CA CYS A 76 8.69 0.39 -8.30
C CYS A 76 8.79 -0.90 -9.13
N TYR A 77 9.97 -1.17 -9.71
CA TYR A 77 10.23 -2.32 -10.58
C TYR A 77 11.36 -3.23 -10.05
N SER A 78 11.95 -2.88 -8.91
CA SER A 78 12.97 -3.65 -8.22
C SER A 78 12.69 -3.71 -6.72
N ALA A 79 13.19 -4.74 -6.07
CA ALA A 79 13.09 -4.91 -4.62
C ALA A 79 13.76 -3.74 -3.89
N THR A 80 14.94 -3.33 -4.35
CA THR A 80 15.70 -2.21 -3.79
C THR A 80 14.90 -0.91 -3.79
N ASP A 81 14.24 -0.58 -4.91
CA ASP A 81 13.44 0.63 -5.02
C ASP A 81 12.21 0.58 -4.13
N ALA A 82 11.56 -0.58 -4.04
CA ALA A 82 10.38 -0.79 -3.21
C ALA A 82 10.71 -0.65 -1.71
N VAL A 83 11.77 -1.32 -1.26
CA VAL A 83 12.27 -1.23 0.13
C VAL A 83 12.59 0.22 0.49
N ARG A 84 13.38 0.90 -0.36
CA ARG A 84 13.74 2.30 -0.12
C ARG A 84 12.52 3.21 -0.05
N THR A 85 11.53 2.99 -0.93
CA THR A 85 10.31 3.81 -0.97
C THR A 85 9.50 3.67 0.31
N LEU A 86 9.39 2.46 0.87
CA LEU A 86 8.63 2.23 2.11
C LEU A 86 9.40 2.68 3.36
N GLN A 87 10.72 2.60 3.35
CA GLN A 87 11.54 3.21 4.40
C GLN A 87 11.35 4.73 4.44
N LEU A 88 11.32 5.40 3.29
CA LEU A 88 10.99 6.84 3.22
C LEU A 88 9.56 7.12 3.70
N ALA A 89 8.60 6.26 3.35
CA ALA A 89 7.22 6.40 3.80
C ALA A 89 7.08 6.30 5.31
N ARG A 90 7.83 5.37 5.95
CA ARG A 90 7.87 5.19 7.40
C ARG A 90 8.34 6.46 8.11
N GLU A 91 9.37 7.13 7.59
CA GLU A 91 9.86 8.40 8.14
C GLU A 91 8.84 9.54 7.98
N LEU A 92 8.15 9.61 6.83
CA LEU A 92 7.12 10.63 6.57
C LEU A 92 5.84 10.44 7.40
N LEU A 93 5.61 9.24 7.93
CA LEU A 93 4.41 8.85 8.69
C LEU A 93 4.74 8.50 10.15
N ASP A 94 5.79 9.12 10.71
CA ASP A 94 6.14 9.02 12.13
C ASP A 94 6.33 7.57 12.65
N GLY A 95 7.06 6.74 11.89
CA GLY A 95 7.37 5.36 12.27
C GLY A 95 6.30 4.33 11.92
N HIS A 96 5.35 4.69 11.05
CA HIS A 96 4.27 3.82 10.59
C HIS A 96 4.78 2.50 9.98
N ALA A 97 4.28 1.36 10.48
CA ALA A 97 4.75 0.04 10.06
C ALA A 97 3.92 -0.61 8.94
N LEU A 98 2.64 -0.26 8.79
CA LEU A 98 1.75 -0.89 7.80
C LEU A 98 2.03 -0.36 6.40
N VAL A 99 2.32 -1.25 5.45
CA VAL A 99 2.72 -0.87 4.09
C VAL A 99 2.10 -1.78 3.04
N LYS A 100 1.82 -1.23 1.85
CA LYS A 100 1.47 -2.03 0.67
C LYS A 100 2.69 -2.18 -0.23
N LEU A 101 3.23 -3.40 -0.29
CA LEU A 101 4.31 -3.76 -1.21
C LEU A 101 3.73 -4.08 -2.59
N GLU A 102 4.27 -3.42 -3.61
CA GLU A 102 3.94 -3.60 -5.02
C GLU A 102 5.23 -3.47 -5.84
N VAL A 103 5.73 -4.58 -6.39
CA VAL A 103 6.86 -4.58 -7.31
C VAL A 103 6.39 -5.07 -8.67
N LEU A 104 6.47 -4.20 -9.67
CA LEU A 104 5.89 -4.43 -10.99
C LEU A 104 6.92 -5.04 -11.96
N GLY A 105 6.45 -5.84 -12.90
CA GLY A 105 7.25 -6.40 -13.98
C GLY A 105 7.45 -5.43 -15.13
N ASP A 106 6.38 -4.73 -15.52
CA ASP A 106 6.42 -3.71 -16.57
C ASP A 106 5.31 -2.66 -16.40
N GLU A 107 5.50 -1.50 -17.03
CA GLU A 107 4.61 -0.35 -16.94
C GLU A 107 3.27 -0.50 -17.69
N ARG A 108 3.18 -1.48 -18.60
CA ARG A 108 2.00 -1.69 -19.46
C ARG A 108 1.01 -2.65 -18.81
N THR A 109 1.48 -3.80 -18.34
CA THR A 109 0.61 -4.82 -17.72
C THR A 109 0.36 -4.54 -16.26
N LEU A 110 1.32 -3.87 -15.59
CA LEU A 110 1.32 -3.69 -14.14
C LEU A 110 1.21 -5.03 -13.38
N PHE A 111 1.63 -6.13 -14.02
CA PHE A 111 1.68 -7.45 -13.41
C PHE A 111 2.85 -7.52 -12.41
N PRO A 112 2.72 -8.22 -11.27
CA PRO A 112 3.77 -8.25 -10.27
C PRO A 112 5.00 -9.03 -10.73
N ASN A 113 6.18 -8.49 -10.43
CA ASN A 113 7.46 -9.19 -10.57
C ASN A 113 7.74 -10.02 -9.31
N MET A 114 7.22 -11.24 -9.28
CA MET A 114 7.25 -12.04 -8.06
C MET A 114 8.65 -12.34 -7.49
N PRO A 115 9.69 -12.64 -8.31
CA PRO A 115 11.05 -12.76 -7.79
C PRO A 115 11.55 -11.53 -7.01
N GLU A 116 11.20 -10.32 -7.46
CA GLU A 116 11.56 -9.09 -6.74
C GLU A 116 10.62 -8.83 -5.55
N THR A 117 9.33 -9.15 -5.68
CA THR A 117 8.35 -9.06 -4.60
C THR A 117 8.77 -9.90 -3.39
N LEU A 118 9.18 -11.15 -3.59
CA LEU A 118 9.60 -12.04 -2.51
C LEU A 118 10.84 -11.50 -1.76
N LYS A 119 11.85 -11.02 -2.50
CA LYS A 119 13.05 -10.40 -1.91
C LYS A 119 12.73 -9.15 -1.09
N ALA A 120 11.85 -8.29 -1.62
CA ALA A 120 11.43 -7.09 -0.91
C ALA A 120 10.63 -7.42 0.34
N ALA A 121 9.72 -8.40 0.27
CA ALA A 121 8.93 -8.86 1.40
C ALA A 121 9.81 -9.37 2.54
N GLU A 122 10.79 -10.25 2.26
CA GLU A 122 11.75 -10.73 3.26
C GLU A 122 12.48 -9.58 3.96
N THR A 123 12.96 -8.61 3.19
CA THR A 123 13.70 -7.46 3.72
C THR A 123 12.81 -6.59 4.61
N LEU A 124 11.59 -6.27 4.15
CA LEU A 124 10.67 -5.39 4.86
C LEU A 124 10.15 -6.03 6.15
N VAL A 125 9.78 -7.32 6.11
CA VAL A 125 9.33 -8.03 7.31
C VAL A 125 10.47 -8.13 8.34
N ALA A 126 11.72 -8.39 7.90
CA ALA A 126 12.87 -8.36 8.79
C ALA A 126 13.18 -6.97 9.38
N ASP A 127 12.84 -5.89 8.66
CA ASP A 127 12.91 -4.49 9.09
C ASP A 127 11.65 -4.06 9.90
N GLY A 128 10.81 -5.01 10.33
CA GLY A 128 9.68 -4.77 11.23
C GLY A 128 8.45 -4.12 10.58
N PHE A 129 8.35 -4.13 9.25
CA PHE A 129 7.14 -3.67 8.56
C PHE A 129 6.00 -4.71 8.66
N GLU A 130 4.77 -4.21 8.76
CA GLU A 130 3.55 -4.98 8.56
C GLU A 130 3.19 -4.97 7.07
N VAL A 131 3.71 -5.95 6.33
CA VAL A 131 3.62 -5.96 4.86
C VAL A 131 2.29 -6.54 4.37
N MET A 132 1.51 -5.72 3.66
CA MET A 132 0.43 -6.17 2.78
C MET A 132 0.98 -6.28 1.35
N VAL A 133 1.01 -7.46 0.75
CA VAL A 133 1.72 -7.67 -0.52
C VAL A 133 0.79 -7.89 -1.71
N TYR A 134 0.96 -7.07 -2.76
CA TYR A 134 0.36 -7.30 -4.08
C TYR A 134 1.11 -8.42 -4.81
N CYS A 135 0.38 -9.44 -5.26
CA CYS A 135 0.98 -10.62 -5.88
C CYS A 135 0.13 -11.19 -7.03
N SER A 136 0.70 -12.16 -7.74
CA SER A 136 -0.05 -12.96 -8.71
C SER A 136 -1.10 -13.83 -8.00
N ASP A 137 -1.94 -14.48 -8.80
CA ASP A 137 -2.91 -15.49 -8.36
C ASP A 137 -2.29 -16.89 -8.13
N ASP A 138 -0.96 -16.97 -8.04
CA ASP A 138 -0.24 -18.22 -7.80
C ASP A 138 -0.31 -18.62 -6.31
N PRO A 139 -0.99 -19.73 -5.96
CA PRO A 139 -1.16 -20.14 -4.57
C PRO A 139 0.14 -20.59 -3.90
N VAL A 140 1.13 -21.06 -4.66
CA VAL A 140 2.43 -21.46 -4.12
C VAL A 140 3.20 -20.23 -3.64
N GLN A 141 3.21 -19.18 -4.47
CA GLN A 141 3.90 -17.94 -4.11
C GLN A 141 3.15 -17.15 -3.04
N ALA A 142 1.81 -17.22 -3.03
CA ALA A 142 0.99 -16.70 -1.94
C ALA A 142 1.37 -17.35 -0.60
N ARG A 143 1.58 -18.68 -0.58
CA ARG A 143 2.02 -19.39 0.61
C ARG A 143 3.42 -18.97 1.06
N MET A 144 4.35 -18.77 0.13
CA MET A 144 5.69 -18.26 0.46
C MET A 144 5.62 -16.88 1.12
N LEU A 145 4.76 -15.98 0.64
CA LEU A 145 4.56 -14.65 1.24
C LEU A 145 3.97 -14.72 2.65
N GLU A 146 3.05 -15.66 2.89
CA GLU A 146 2.52 -15.96 4.22
C GLU A 146 3.63 -16.48 5.14
N ASP A 147 4.44 -17.45 4.68
CA ASP A 147 5.53 -18.04 5.47
C ASP A 147 6.66 -17.03 5.77
N ILE A 148 6.88 -16.03 4.90
CA ILE A 148 7.78 -14.88 5.15
C ILE A 148 7.28 -14.01 6.31
N GLY A 149 5.96 -13.97 6.56
CA GLY A 149 5.34 -13.17 7.61
C GLY A 149 4.60 -11.91 7.12
N CYS A 150 4.22 -11.85 5.84
CA CYS A 150 3.34 -10.78 5.36
C CYS A 150 2.00 -10.81 6.11
N VAL A 151 1.51 -9.66 6.58
CA VAL A 151 0.27 -9.57 7.36
C VAL A 151 -0.98 -9.72 6.50
N ALA A 152 -0.86 -9.55 5.18
CA ALA A 152 -1.90 -9.84 4.21
C ALA A 152 -1.31 -10.18 2.84
N VAL A 153 -1.88 -11.17 2.15
CA VAL A 153 -1.57 -11.53 0.77
C VAL A 153 -2.72 -11.06 -0.13
N MET A 154 -2.40 -10.28 -1.18
CA MET A 154 -3.38 -9.61 -2.04
C MET A 154 -3.19 -10.04 -3.50
N PRO A 155 -3.72 -11.22 -3.89
CA PRO A 155 -3.69 -11.65 -5.28
C PRO A 155 -4.56 -10.72 -6.13
N LEU A 156 -4.06 -10.36 -7.31
CA LEU A 156 -4.83 -9.59 -8.29
C LEU A 156 -6.04 -10.37 -8.81
N ALA A 157 -7.13 -9.66 -9.12
CA ALA A 157 -8.29 -10.24 -9.81
C ALA A 157 -8.12 -10.22 -11.34
N SER A 158 -7.54 -9.13 -11.86
CA SER A 158 -7.18 -8.92 -13.26
C SER A 158 -6.04 -7.90 -13.34
N LEU A 159 -5.51 -7.66 -14.55
CA LEU A 159 -4.55 -6.59 -14.77
C LEU A 159 -5.14 -5.24 -14.34
N ILE A 160 -4.28 -4.39 -13.74
CA ILE A 160 -4.64 -3.03 -13.33
C ILE A 160 -4.70 -2.09 -14.55
N GLY A 161 -3.85 -2.35 -15.55
CA GLY A 161 -3.71 -1.59 -16.79
C GLY A 161 -4.78 -1.89 -17.82
#